data_AF-A0A6B2XD01-F1
#
_entry.id   AF-A0A6B2XD01-F1
#
_cell.length_a   1.000
_cell.length_b   1.000
_cell.length_c   1.000
_cell.angle_alpha   90.00
_cell.angle_beta   90.00
_cell.angle_gamma   90.00
#
_symmetry.space_group_name_H-M   'P 1'
#
loop_
_entity.id
_entity.type
_entity.pdbx_description
1 polymer ?
#
loop_
_entity_poly.entity_id
_entity_poly.type
_entity_poly.pdbx_seq_one_letter_code
_entity_poly.pdbx_strand_id
1 'polypeptide(L)'
;MSARVFRRVSVTTGIAAALSGAIALHGVSLPSAGEAHTRAHVTSTVHLGAQDIDLAAYPQVTWEVTSGSKGYAAAINALRDAARKAKDPATTNDSSSGKVDVTNRAANTDFVDFVVSYDDSDAVHFMIRLSDFYVVSYYFIDGRTGRTFNYPLATADDPGTSSSTTNNYRFQGRENYNDLASDAQTSLTEVNIDPLAISTGLSLLRDETGQGKKNEMSRALLRMILVIAEGARFRTLGQQIASSMQSWQTFNLNTNQVNLIRNWQNLSNVYLNHYGVPDDQDTSSITLAGYGVINTASAAAALLMVALGHKANQYKDEL
;
A
#
# COMPACT_ATOMS: atom_id res chain seq x y z
N MET A 1 -57.35 -24.28 13.81
CA MET A 1 -56.81 -23.64 12.59
C MET A 1 -55.30 -23.83 12.60
N SER A 2 -54.79 -24.74 11.77
CA SER A 2 -53.36 -25.08 11.69
C SER A 2 -52.77 -24.49 10.42
N ALA A 3 -51.74 -23.65 10.54
CA ALA A 3 -50.97 -23.14 9.41
C ALA A 3 -49.56 -23.74 9.44
N ARG A 4 -49.23 -24.48 8.38
CA ARG A 4 -47.91 -25.08 8.11
C ARG A 4 -46.99 -24.00 7.53
N VAL A 5 -45.79 -23.85 8.08
CA VAL A 5 -44.72 -23.01 7.53
C VAL A 5 -43.79 -23.89 6.69
N PHE A 6 -43.65 -23.55 5.40
CA PHE A 6 -42.67 -24.16 4.50
C PHE A 6 -41.35 -23.40 4.54
N ARG A 7 -40.27 -24.18 4.62
CA ARG A 7 -38.86 -23.82 4.57
C ARG A 7 -38.44 -23.50 3.13
N ARG A 8 -37.63 -22.46 2.92
CA ARG A 8 -36.71 -22.36 1.76
C ARG A 8 -35.36 -21.81 2.22
N VAL A 9 -34.34 -22.65 2.11
CA VAL A 9 -32.93 -22.31 2.20
C VAL A 9 -32.46 -22.14 0.76
N SER A 10 -31.86 -21.00 0.45
CA SER A 10 -31.18 -20.77 -0.82
C SER A 10 -29.69 -20.64 -0.55
N VAL A 11 -28.94 -21.65 -0.99
CA VAL A 11 -27.48 -21.63 -1.13
C VAL A 11 -27.20 -21.11 -2.54
N THR A 12 -26.35 -20.10 -2.67
CA THR A 12 -25.88 -19.64 -3.98
C THR A 12 -24.37 -19.77 -4.04
N THR A 13 -23.93 -20.74 -4.84
CA THR A 13 -22.55 -20.96 -5.27
C THR A 13 -22.41 -20.38 -6.68
N GLY A 14 -21.30 -19.71 -6.98
CA GLY A 14 -20.90 -19.42 -8.36
C GLY A 14 -20.02 -18.18 -8.50
N ILE A 15 -19.09 -18.05 -9.44
CA ILE A 15 -18.51 -18.91 -10.48
C ILE A 15 -17.12 -18.27 -10.73
N ALA A 16 -16.06 -19.07 -10.88
CA ALA A 16 -14.76 -18.59 -11.35
C ALA A 16 -14.83 -18.32 -12.86
N ALA A 17 -14.50 -17.10 -13.28
CA ALA A 17 -14.39 -16.74 -14.69
C ALA A 17 -13.00 -17.14 -15.22
N ALA A 18 -12.98 -18.04 -16.21
CA ALA A 18 -11.82 -18.35 -17.03
C ALA A 18 -11.73 -17.35 -18.19
N LEU A 19 -10.61 -16.63 -18.31
CA LEU A 19 -10.29 -15.81 -19.47
C LEU A 19 -9.41 -16.64 -20.43
N SER A 20 -10.01 -17.00 -21.57
CA SER A 20 -9.34 -17.61 -22.72
C SER A 20 -8.72 -16.51 -23.58
N GLY A 21 -7.39 -16.44 -23.64
CA GLY A 21 -6.65 -15.61 -24.60
C GLY A 21 -6.05 -16.48 -25.71
N ALA A 22 -6.43 -16.22 -26.95
CA ALA A 22 -5.84 -16.87 -28.13
C ALA A 22 -4.50 -16.20 -28.48
N ILE A 23 -3.43 -16.98 -28.61
CA ILE A 23 -2.15 -16.53 -29.18
C ILE A 23 -2.03 -17.11 -30.59
N ALA A 24 -1.96 -16.23 -31.58
CA ALA A 24 -1.62 -16.59 -32.95
C ALA A 24 -0.10 -16.76 -33.07
N LEU A 25 0.35 -17.97 -33.41
CA LEU A 25 1.75 -18.26 -33.76
C LEU A 25 1.87 -18.35 -35.28
N HIS A 26 2.68 -17.47 -35.86
CA HIS A 26 3.11 -17.55 -37.26
C HIS A 26 4.44 -18.32 -37.36
N GLY A 27 4.46 -19.29 -38.28
CA GLY A 27 5.66 -19.78 -38.96
C GLY A 27 6.39 -20.96 -38.30
N VAL A 28 6.27 -22.15 -38.89
CA VAL A 28 7.34 -22.87 -39.63
C VAL A 28 6.71 -24.12 -40.29
N SER A 29 7.21 -24.46 -41.47
CA SER A 29 6.72 -25.37 -42.51
C SER A 29 6.60 -26.86 -42.15
N LEU A 30 5.67 -27.55 -42.85
CA LEU A 30 5.38 -28.99 -42.88
C LEU A 30 6.55 -29.89 -43.32
N PRO A 31 6.48 -31.21 -43.04
CA PRO A 31 6.10 -32.13 -44.12
C PRO A 31 5.01 -33.15 -43.75
N SER A 32 4.45 -33.72 -44.81
CA SER A 32 3.28 -34.60 -44.91
C SER A 32 3.45 -36.03 -44.41
N ALA A 33 2.31 -36.60 -43.95
CA ALA A 33 1.70 -37.88 -44.36
C ALA A 33 1.34 -38.82 -43.19
N GLY A 34 0.02 -39.06 -43.07
CA GLY A 34 -0.62 -40.31 -42.66
C GLY A 34 -0.26 -40.93 -41.31
N GLU A 35 -1.13 -40.77 -40.31
CA GLU A 35 -1.76 -41.89 -39.56
C GLU A 35 -2.64 -41.33 -38.43
N ALA A 36 -3.83 -41.90 -38.27
CA ALA A 36 -4.80 -41.54 -37.25
C ALA A 36 -4.46 -42.26 -35.94
N HIS A 37 -4.05 -41.52 -34.90
CA HIS A 37 -4.00 -42.04 -33.54
C HIS A 37 -4.42 -40.98 -32.50
N THR A 38 -5.47 -41.34 -31.77
CA THR A 38 -5.86 -41.02 -30.40
C THR A 38 -5.18 -39.80 -29.75
N ARG A 39 -5.96 -38.73 -29.53
CA ARG A 39 -5.60 -37.57 -28.69
C ARG A 39 -5.14 -38.04 -27.30
N ALA A 40 -3.84 -38.13 -27.10
CA ALA A 40 -3.23 -38.07 -25.79
C ALA A 40 -3.25 -36.59 -25.35
N HIS A 41 -3.82 -36.33 -24.20
CA HIS A 41 -3.77 -35.03 -23.54
C HIS A 41 -2.31 -34.79 -23.11
N VAL A 42 -1.52 -34.17 -23.98
CA VAL A 42 -0.18 -33.70 -23.62
C VAL A 42 -0.38 -32.52 -22.71
N THR A 43 -0.27 -32.76 -21.40
CA THR A 43 -0.07 -31.72 -20.41
C THR A 43 1.28 -31.09 -20.72
N SER A 44 1.27 -30.00 -21.49
CA SER A 44 2.45 -29.16 -21.64
C SER A 44 2.68 -28.50 -20.29
N THR A 45 3.53 -29.11 -19.48
CA THR A 45 4.15 -28.45 -18.33
C THR A 45 4.99 -27.33 -18.92
N VAL A 46 4.52 -26.10 -18.77
CA VAL A 46 5.36 -24.91 -18.95
C VAL A 46 6.49 -25.05 -17.93
N HIS A 47 7.69 -25.38 -18.40
CA HIS A 47 8.90 -25.20 -17.62
C HIS A 47 9.18 -23.70 -17.58
N LEU A 48 8.67 -23.06 -16.53
CA LEU A 48 9.20 -21.78 -16.09
C LEU A 48 10.66 -22.03 -15.67
N GLY A 49 11.59 -21.40 -16.40
CA GLY A 49 13.00 -21.49 -16.07
C GLY A 49 13.24 -20.89 -14.69
N ALA A 50 14.18 -21.47 -13.94
CA ALA A 50 14.56 -21.09 -12.58
C ALA A 50 15.25 -19.71 -12.47
N GLN A 51 14.64 -18.67 -13.04
CA GLN A 51 14.83 -17.26 -12.73
C GLN A 51 13.48 -16.56 -12.55
N ASP A 52 12.47 -17.33 -12.16
CA ASP A 52 11.24 -16.78 -11.58
C ASP A 52 11.63 -15.99 -10.33
N ILE A 53 11.14 -14.76 -10.30
CA ILE A 53 11.27 -13.82 -9.21
C ILE A 53 10.79 -14.54 -7.93
N ASP A 54 11.64 -14.67 -6.92
CA ASP A 54 11.17 -14.99 -5.57
C ASP A 54 10.56 -13.70 -4.98
N LEU A 55 9.47 -13.26 -5.62
CA LEU A 55 8.44 -12.44 -5.00
C LEU A 55 7.84 -13.38 -3.96
N ALA A 56 8.56 -13.61 -2.85
CA ALA A 56 8.00 -14.22 -1.67
C ALA A 56 6.66 -13.51 -1.48
N ALA A 57 5.54 -14.24 -1.65
CA ALA A 57 4.25 -13.65 -1.99
C ALA A 57 3.76 -12.75 -0.85
N TYR A 58 4.20 -11.50 -0.85
CA TYR A 58 3.76 -10.51 0.10
C TYR A 58 2.25 -10.37 -0.06
N PRO A 59 1.49 -10.19 1.04
CA PRO A 59 0.08 -9.91 0.92
C PRO A 59 -0.14 -8.74 -0.04
N GLN A 60 -1.10 -8.89 -0.95
CA GLN A 60 -1.46 -7.84 -1.89
C GLN A 60 -2.65 -7.04 -1.38
N VAL A 61 -2.56 -5.73 -1.54
CA VAL A 61 -3.67 -4.80 -1.34
C VAL A 61 -3.88 -4.04 -2.64
N THR A 62 -5.02 -4.23 -3.28
CA THR A 62 -5.33 -3.57 -4.55
C THR A 62 -6.22 -2.36 -4.33
N TRP A 63 -5.90 -1.26 -5.03
CA TRP A 63 -6.71 -0.07 -5.09
C TRP A 63 -6.85 0.44 -6.53
N GLU A 64 -8.09 0.48 -7.00
CA GLU A 64 -8.44 1.15 -8.24
C GLU A 64 -8.88 2.59 -7.92
N VAL A 65 -8.21 3.60 -8.45
CA VAL A 65 -8.44 5.02 -8.10
C VAL A 65 -9.89 5.45 -8.42
N THR A 66 -10.48 4.91 -9.48
CA THR A 66 -11.87 5.15 -9.92
C THR A 66 -12.93 4.52 -9.03
N SER A 67 -12.55 3.65 -8.08
CA SER A 67 -13.47 3.07 -7.08
C SER A 67 -13.99 4.07 -6.03
N GLY A 68 -13.54 5.32 -6.11
CA GLY A 68 -14.01 6.43 -5.28
C GLY A 68 -13.67 6.29 -3.79
N SER A 69 -14.42 7.00 -2.95
CA SER A 69 -14.16 7.03 -1.49
C SER A 69 -14.17 5.65 -0.84
N LYS A 70 -15.09 4.77 -1.25
CA LYS A 70 -15.27 3.45 -0.64
C LYS A 70 -14.12 2.51 -0.95
N GLY A 71 -13.68 2.44 -2.21
CA GLY A 71 -12.58 1.55 -2.56
C GLY A 71 -11.25 2.05 -2.03
N TYR A 72 -11.02 3.36 -1.98
CA TYR A 72 -9.87 3.92 -1.27
C TYR A 72 -9.88 3.55 0.22
N ALA A 73 -11.01 3.75 0.92
CA ALA A 73 -11.12 3.39 2.34
C ALA A 73 -10.93 1.88 2.58
N ALA A 74 -11.43 1.03 1.67
CA ALA A 74 -11.24 -0.41 1.74
C ALA A 74 -9.76 -0.79 1.62
N ALA A 75 -9.04 -0.21 0.66
CA ALA A 75 -7.61 -0.46 0.47
C ALA A 75 -6.78 0.01 1.68
N ILE A 76 -7.07 1.20 2.22
CA ILE A 76 -6.40 1.70 3.43
C ILE A 76 -6.65 0.80 4.65
N ASN A 77 -7.89 0.31 4.82
CA ASN A 77 -8.18 -0.63 5.91
C ASN A 77 -7.48 -1.98 5.71
N ALA A 78 -7.40 -2.48 4.47
CA ALA A 78 -6.67 -3.72 4.18
C ALA A 78 -5.17 -3.59 4.46
N LEU A 79 -4.57 -2.44 4.15
CA LEU A 79 -3.18 -2.12 4.50
C LEU A 79 -2.99 -2.11 6.03
N ARG A 80 -3.90 -1.48 6.77
CA ARG A 80 -3.88 -1.49 8.25
C ARG A 80 -4.02 -2.90 8.81
N ASP A 81 -4.88 -3.72 8.23
CA ASP A 81 -5.06 -5.12 8.61
C ASP A 81 -3.81 -5.95 8.38
N ALA A 82 -3.08 -5.72 7.29
CA ALA A 82 -1.80 -6.37 7.05
C ALA A 82 -0.79 -6.03 8.15
N ALA A 83 -0.68 -4.76 8.55
CA ALA A 83 0.21 -4.34 9.63
C ALA A 83 -0.19 -4.94 11.00
N ARG A 84 -1.50 -5.04 11.28
CA ARG A 84 -1.98 -5.71 12.50
C ARG A 84 -1.57 -7.17 12.56
N LYS A 85 -1.76 -7.90 11.46
CA LYS A 85 -1.37 -9.32 11.36
C LYS A 85 0.14 -9.52 11.49
N ALA A 86 0.95 -8.60 10.96
CA ALA A 86 2.40 -8.63 11.13
C ALA A 86 2.83 -8.35 12.58
N LYS A 87 2.04 -7.58 13.35
CA LYS A 87 2.30 -7.39 14.79
C LYS A 87 1.97 -8.63 15.61
N ASP A 88 0.80 -9.20 15.41
CA ASP A 88 0.34 -10.39 16.13
C ASP A 88 -0.47 -11.29 15.19
N PRO A 89 0.14 -12.35 14.63
CA PRO A 89 -0.52 -13.27 13.71
C PRO A 89 -1.75 -13.98 14.30
N ALA A 90 -1.86 -14.04 15.64
CA ALA A 90 -2.97 -14.69 16.33
C ALA A 90 -4.20 -13.77 16.48
N THR A 91 -4.06 -12.46 16.27
CA THR A 91 -5.19 -11.51 16.31
C THR A 91 -6.04 -11.60 15.04
N THR A 92 -7.09 -12.41 15.10
CA THR A 92 -8.16 -12.43 14.11
C THR A 92 -9.32 -11.58 14.61
N ASN A 93 -9.59 -10.47 13.91
CA ASN A 93 -10.79 -9.63 14.04
C ASN A 93 -11.05 -9.02 15.43
N ASP A 94 -10.33 -7.94 15.78
CA ASP A 94 -10.93 -6.91 16.64
C ASP A 94 -11.34 -5.71 15.78
N SER A 95 -12.55 -5.80 15.26
CA SER A 95 -13.25 -4.75 14.54
C SER A 95 -13.86 -3.77 15.54
N SER A 96 -13.03 -3.03 16.27
CA SER A 96 -13.51 -1.93 17.12
C SER A 96 -13.27 -0.61 16.41
N SER A 97 -14.35 -0.05 15.85
CA SER A 97 -14.37 1.31 15.35
C SER A 97 -13.91 2.25 16.47
N GLY A 98 -12.85 3.02 16.21
CA GLY A 98 -12.27 3.96 17.18
C GLY A 98 -10.95 3.52 17.82
N LYS A 99 -10.49 2.27 17.66
CA LYS A 99 -9.12 1.90 18.09
C LYS A 99 -8.07 2.44 17.11
N VAL A 100 -6.92 2.84 17.66
CA VAL A 100 -5.70 3.14 16.90
C VAL A 100 -4.94 1.83 16.76
N ASP A 101 -4.62 1.43 15.53
CA ASP A 101 -3.77 0.25 15.34
C ASP A 101 -2.33 0.60 15.71
N VAL A 102 -1.52 -0.36 16.13
CA VAL A 102 -0.12 -0.12 16.52
C VAL A 102 0.77 -1.01 15.68
N THR A 103 1.78 -0.45 15.02
CA THR A 103 2.74 -1.25 14.24
C THR A 103 3.68 -2.05 15.14
N ASN A 104 4.26 -3.13 14.62
CA ASN A 104 5.38 -3.82 15.28
C ASN A 104 6.70 -3.32 14.71
N ARG A 105 7.47 -2.57 15.49
CA ARG A 105 8.73 -1.99 15.00
C ARG A 105 9.84 -3.03 14.78
N ALA A 106 9.69 -4.24 15.32
CA ALA A 106 10.60 -5.36 15.06
C ALA A 106 10.28 -6.09 13.75
N ALA A 107 9.09 -5.91 13.19
CA ALA A 107 8.66 -6.47 11.91
C ALA A 107 9.20 -5.68 10.71
N ASN A 108 10.50 -5.34 10.73
CA ASN A 108 11.13 -4.51 9.69
C ASN A 108 11.42 -5.26 8.39
N THR A 109 11.13 -6.56 8.34
CA THR A 109 11.23 -7.43 7.18
C THR A 109 9.87 -7.87 6.64
N ASP A 110 8.77 -7.38 7.23
CA ASP A 110 7.41 -7.69 6.78
C ASP A 110 6.92 -6.59 5.85
N PHE A 111 6.47 -6.98 4.66
CA PHE A 111 6.03 -6.07 3.63
C PHE A 111 4.65 -6.44 3.07
N VAL A 112 4.05 -5.47 2.39
CA VAL A 112 2.82 -5.63 1.63
C VAL A 112 3.03 -5.01 0.25
N ASP A 113 2.54 -5.67 -0.78
CA ASP A 113 2.51 -5.16 -2.15
C ASP A 113 1.19 -4.38 -2.35
N PHE A 114 1.28 -3.04 -2.36
CA PHE A 114 0.14 -2.16 -2.57
C PHE A 114 0.02 -1.82 -4.06
N VAL A 115 -0.97 -2.41 -4.71
CA VAL A 115 -1.18 -2.34 -6.16
C VAL A 115 -2.15 -1.21 -6.48
N VAL A 116 -1.71 -0.22 -7.26
CA VAL A 116 -2.54 0.92 -7.65
C VAL A 116 -2.74 0.98 -9.15
N SER A 117 -4.01 1.04 -9.58
CA SER A 117 -4.41 1.28 -10.96
C SER A 117 -5.39 2.45 -11.05
N TYR A 118 -5.48 3.10 -12.21
CA TYR A 118 -6.46 4.19 -12.43
C TYR A 118 -7.81 3.71 -12.99
N ASP A 119 -7.90 2.43 -13.38
CA ASP A 119 -9.05 1.72 -13.95
C ASP A 119 -8.56 0.27 -14.21
N ASP A 120 -9.05 -0.40 -15.26
CA ASP A 120 -8.45 -1.58 -15.92
C ASP A 120 -7.07 -1.31 -16.58
N SER A 121 -6.39 -0.22 -16.20
CA SER A 121 -5.04 0.12 -16.65
C SER A 121 -3.97 -0.67 -15.91
N ASP A 122 -2.82 -0.85 -16.54
CA ASP A 122 -1.66 -1.46 -15.90
C ASP A 122 -1.30 -0.74 -14.59
N ALA A 123 -1.03 -1.54 -13.56
CA ALA A 123 -0.81 -1.05 -12.21
C ALA A 123 0.65 -0.65 -11.92
N VAL A 124 0.80 0.17 -10.88
CA VAL A 124 2.08 0.38 -10.18
C VAL A 124 1.97 -0.28 -8.82
N HIS A 125 3.00 -1.05 -8.48
CA HIS A 125 3.14 -1.76 -7.22
C HIS A 125 4.03 -0.94 -6.29
N PHE A 126 3.61 -0.76 -5.05
CA PHE A 126 4.37 -0.09 -4.00
C PHE A 126 4.65 -1.09 -2.89
N MET A 127 5.93 -1.39 -2.65
CA MET A 127 6.32 -2.23 -1.53
C MET A 127 6.32 -1.37 -0.27
N ILE A 128 5.50 -1.75 0.71
CA ILE A 128 5.35 -0.99 1.95
C ILE A 128 5.80 -1.84 3.12
N ARG A 129 6.71 -1.29 3.92
CA ARG A 129 7.19 -1.91 5.15
C ARG A 129 6.16 -1.77 6.26
N LEU A 130 5.70 -2.88 6.82
CA LEU A 130 4.59 -2.91 7.78
C LEU A 130 4.97 -2.38 9.17
N SER A 131 6.27 -2.31 9.50
CA SER A 131 6.75 -1.75 10.78
C SER A 131 6.51 -0.25 10.93
N ASP A 132 6.46 0.49 9.81
CA ASP A 132 6.37 1.96 9.82
C ASP A 132 5.56 2.57 8.67
N PHE A 133 5.04 1.77 7.73
CA PHE A 133 4.29 2.19 6.54
C PHE A 133 5.14 2.97 5.52
N TYR A 134 6.48 2.84 5.57
CA TYR A 134 7.33 3.47 4.56
C TYR A 134 7.23 2.71 3.24
N VAL A 135 7.14 3.45 2.14
CA VAL A 135 7.28 2.90 0.78
C VAL A 135 8.77 2.71 0.53
N VAL A 136 9.21 1.45 0.45
CA VAL A 136 10.63 1.09 0.34
C VAL A 136 11.08 0.86 -1.10
N SER A 137 10.14 0.53 -1.98
CA SER A 137 10.35 0.41 -3.42
C SER A 137 9.03 0.58 -4.16
N TYR A 138 9.10 0.87 -5.45
CA TYR A 138 7.98 0.69 -6.35
C TYR A 138 8.43 -0.06 -7.60
N TYR A 139 7.51 -0.78 -8.22
CA TYR A 139 7.76 -1.47 -9.48
C TYR A 139 6.53 -1.49 -10.36
N PHE A 140 6.72 -1.82 -11.62
CA PHE A 140 5.63 -2.16 -12.53
C PHE A 140 6.08 -3.30 -13.43
N ILE A 141 5.09 -3.97 -14.01
CA ILE A 141 5.28 -5.04 -14.97
C ILE A 141 4.86 -4.48 -16.33
N ASP A 142 5.75 -4.55 -17.31
CA ASP A 142 5.39 -4.23 -18.70
C ASP A 142 4.48 -5.33 -19.24
N GLY A 143 3.22 -5.00 -19.53
CA GLY A 143 2.24 -5.93 -20.07
C GLY A 143 2.59 -6.50 -21.45
N ARG A 144 3.54 -5.90 -22.18
CA ARG A 144 3.98 -6.39 -23.50
C ARG A 144 5.09 -7.43 -23.40
N THR A 145 6.09 -7.18 -22.55
CA THR A 145 7.28 -8.05 -22.43
C THR A 145 7.26 -8.95 -21.20
N GLY A 146 6.36 -8.71 -20.24
CA GLY A 146 6.35 -9.35 -18.93
C GLY A 146 7.52 -8.94 -18.03
N ARG A 147 8.32 -7.95 -18.43
CA ARG A 147 9.51 -7.51 -17.70
C ARG A 147 9.11 -6.66 -16.50
N THR A 148 9.73 -6.92 -15.36
CA THR A 148 9.57 -6.12 -14.14
C THR A 148 10.62 -5.03 -14.04
N PHE A 149 10.18 -3.79 -13.88
CA PHE A 149 11.04 -2.64 -13.63
C PHE A 149 10.89 -2.21 -12.18
N ASN A 150 11.96 -2.33 -11.39
CA ASN A 150 11.96 -2.03 -9.96
C ASN A 150 12.81 -0.79 -9.67
N TYR A 151 12.29 0.04 -8.78
CA TYR A 151 12.90 1.30 -8.35
C TYR A 151 12.95 1.31 -6.82
N PRO A 152 14.09 0.91 -6.23
CA PRO A 152 14.27 0.99 -4.79
C PRO A 152 14.32 2.43 -4.31
N LEU A 153 13.60 2.73 -3.22
CA LEU A 153 13.71 3.98 -2.46
C LEU A 153 14.61 3.78 -1.23
N ALA A 154 14.52 2.63 -0.57
CA ALA A 154 15.39 2.26 0.54
C ALA A 154 16.84 2.07 0.11
N THR A 155 17.74 2.08 1.08
CA THR A 155 19.13 1.62 0.86
C THR A 155 19.16 0.11 0.57
N ALA A 156 20.22 -0.36 -0.09
CA ALA A 156 20.33 -1.77 -0.54
C ALA A 156 20.19 -2.83 0.57
N ASP A 157 20.43 -2.43 1.83
CA ASP A 157 20.34 -3.31 2.99
C ASP A 157 18.89 -3.61 3.42
N ASP A 158 17.89 -2.99 2.78
CA ASP A 158 16.48 -3.25 3.06
C ASP A 158 15.97 -4.45 2.24
N PRO A 159 15.46 -5.53 2.89
CA PRO A 159 15.03 -6.74 2.20
C PRO A 159 13.89 -6.53 1.20
N GLY A 160 13.14 -5.41 1.28
CA GLY A 160 12.09 -5.05 0.33
C GLY A 160 12.57 -4.52 -1.03
N THR A 161 13.89 -4.48 -1.27
CA THR A 161 14.50 -3.85 -2.46
C THR A 161 15.02 -4.82 -3.52
N SER A 162 15.02 -6.13 -3.26
CA SER A 162 15.77 -7.12 -4.05
C SER A 162 14.88 -8.16 -4.74
N SER A 163 14.60 -7.94 -6.02
CA SER A 163 14.82 -8.90 -7.12
C SER A 163 13.89 -8.58 -8.29
N SER A 164 14.32 -7.72 -9.22
CA SER A 164 13.66 -7.65 -10.53
C SER A 164 14.68 -7.93 -11.62
N THR A 165 14.18 -8.27 -12.80
CA THR A 165 15.01 -8.39 -14.00
C THR A 165 15.67 -7.06 -14.37
N THR A 166 15.22 -5.93 -13.81
CA THR A 166 15.81 -4.60 -14.05
C THR A 166 15.61 -3.67 -12.86
N ASN A 167 16.65 -3.51 -12.06
CA ASN A 167 16.70 -2.51 -11.00
C ASN A 167 17.19 -1.16 -11.56
N ASN A 168 16.50 -0.09 -11.18
CA ASN A 168 16.90 1.28 -11.46
C ASN A 168 17.09 2.04 -10.13
N TYR A 169 18.35 2.30 -9.78
CA TYR A 169 18.74 2.91 -8.49
C TYR A 169 18.55 4.43 -8.42
N ARG A 170 17.79 5.04 -9.35
CA ARG A 170 17.56 6.50 -9.43
C ARG A 170 17.04 7.12 -8.12
N PHE A 171 16.25 6.37 -7.34
CA PHE A 171 15.63 6.84 -6.10
C PHE A 171 16.22 6.20 -4.84
N GLN A 172 17.33 5.46 -4.96
CA GLN A 172 17.92 4.78 -3.81
C GLN A 172 18.33 5.78 -2.73
N GLY A 173 17.95 5.50 -1.48
CA GLY A 173 18.15 6.37 -0.32
C GLY A 173 17.17 7.54 -0.21
N ARG A 174 16.09 7.58 -1.01
CA ARG A 174 15.12 8.69 -1.05
C ARG A 174 13.75 8.32 -0.49
N GLU A 175 13.71 7.52 0.57
CA GLU A 175 12.46 7.22 1.29
C GLU A 175 11.88 8.45 2.00
N ASN A 176 12.72 9.42 2.33
CA ASN A 176 12.32 10.59 3.11
C ASN A 176 11.60 11.63 2.25
N TYR A 177 10.53 12.20 2.81
CA TYR A 177 9.79 13.33 2.26
C TYR A 177 10.68 14.48 1.80
N ASN A 178 11.68 14.87 2.58
CA ASN A 178 12.51 16.04 2.28
C ASN A 178 13.35 15.82 1.01
N ASP A 179 13.88 14.61 0.82
CA ASP A 179 14.70 14.28 -0.34
C ASP A 179 13.86 14.21 -1.62
N LEU A 180 12.66 13.61 -1.52
CA LEU A 180 11.71 13.58 -2.63
C LEU A 180 11.14 14.95 -2.96
N ALA A 181 10.81 15.75 -1.95
CA ALA A 181 10.34 17.13 -2.12
C ALA A 181 11.41 18.02 -2.76
N SER A 182 12.66 17.88 -2.32
CA SER A 182 13.81 18.56 -2.92
C SER A 182 13.99 18.17 -4.39
N ASP A 183 13.97 16.86 -4.70
CA ASP A 183 14.07 16.39 -6.09
C ASP A 183 12.90 16.86 -6.95
N ALA A 184 11.70 16.87 -6.39
CA ALA A 184 10.47 17.32 -7.04
C ALA A 184 10.38 18.84 -7.20
N GLN A 185 11.29 19.57 -6.56
CA GLN A 185 11.30 21.04 -6.47
C GLN A 185 9.93 21.57 -6.02
N THR A 186 9.36 20.96 -4.98
CA THR A 186 8.03 21.28 -4.49
C THR A 186 7.94 21.08 -2.98
N SER A 187 7.06 21.82 -2.33
CA SER A 187 6.69 21.58 -0.94
C SER A 187 5.55 20.55 -0.84
N LEU A 188 5.39 19.92 0.33
CA LEU A 188 4.29 18.97 0.56
C LEU A 188 2.90 19.63 0.38
N THR A 189 2.77 20.93 0.68
CA THR A 189 1.52 21.69 0.53
C THR A 189 1.12 21.92 -0.94
N GLU A 190 2.07 21.84 -1.86
CA GLU A 190 1.85 22.01 -3.30
C GLU A 190 1.59 20.69 -4.02
N VAL A 191 1.61 19.56 -3.30
CA VAL A 191 1.31 18.26 -3.88
C VAL A 191 -0.20 18.10 -3.97
N ASN A 192 -0.71 18.20 -5.20
CA ASN A 192 -2.12 17.99 -5.52
C ASN A 192 -2.49 16.51 -5.36
N ILE A 193 -3.60 16.21 -4.72
CA ILE A 193 -4.17 14.87 -4.59
C ILE A 193 -5.58 14.90 -5.17
N ASP A 194 -5.77 14.20 -6.28
CA ASP A 194 -7.06 13.93 -6.93
C ASP A 194 -6.87 12.75 -7.90
N PRO A 195 -7.98 12.12 -8.37
CA PRO A 195 -7.89 10.98 -9.27
C PRO A 195 -7.01 11.23 -10.52
N LEU A 196 -7.13 12.39 -11.16
CA LEU A 196 -6.40 12.70 -12.40
C LEU A 196 -4.90 12.91 -12.15
N ALA A 197 -4.57 13.60 -11.06
CA ALA A 197 -3.19 13.78 -10.62
C ALA A 197 -2.53 12.43 -10.26
N ILE A 198 -3.29 11.50 -9.68
CA ILE A 198 -2.82 10.14 -9.43
C ILE A 198 -2.63 9.39 -10.75
N SER A 199 -3.60 9.40 -11.65
CA SER A 199 -3.51 8.79 -13.00
C SER A 199 -2.24 9.20 -13.75
N THR A 200 -2.01 10.52 -13.81
CA THR A 200 -0.83 11.11 -14.45
C THR A 200 0.44 10.66 -13.73
N GLY A 201 0.41 10.62 -12.40
CA GLY A 201 1.53 10.13 -11.59
C GLY A 201 1.86 8.67 -11.87
N LEU A 202 0.86 7.78 -11.91
CA LEU A 202 1.05 6.37 -12.25
C LEU A 202 1.67 6.22 -13.64
N SER A 203 1.18 6.99 -14.62
CA SER A 203 1.72 6.99 -15.98
C SER A 203 3.19 7.41 -16.02
N LEU A 204 3.58 8.43 -15.25
CA LEU A 204 4.97 8.88 -15.11
C LEU A 204 5.87 7.84 -14.43
N LEU A 205 5.36 7.16 -13.40
CA LEU A 205 6.12 6.12 -12.68
C LEU A 205 6.36 4.88 -13.56
N ARG A 206 5.49 4.63 -14.53
CA ARG A 206 5.59 3.54 -15.51
C ARG A 206 6.45 3.85 -16.72
N ASP A 207 7.00 5.06 -16.84
CA ASP A 207 7.87 5.40 -17.97
C ASP A 207 9.21 4.64 -17.90
N GLU A 208 9.29 3.54 -18.65
CA GLU A 208 10.46 2.68 -18.78
C GLU A 208 11.67 3.37 -19.41
N THR A 209 11.42 4.37 -20.26
CA THR A 209 12.48 5.06 -21.01
C THR A 209 13.29 5.99 -20.11
N GLY A 210 12.76 6.27 -18.91
CA GLY A 210 13.32 7.21 -17.97
C GLY A 210 13.34 8.65 -18.48
N GLN A 211 12.59 8.96 -19.55
CA GLN A 211 12.41 10.31 -20.11
C GLN A 211 11.52 11.19 -19.23
N GLY A 212 10.69 10.59 -18.38
CA GLY A 212 10.07 11.23 -17.23
C GLY A 212 11.14 11.98 -16.44
N LYS A 213 10.99 13.30 -16.35
CA LYS A 213 11.96 14.12 -15.62
C LYS A 213 11.94 13.67 -14.17
N LYS A 214 13.12 13.46 -13.58
CA LYS A 214 13.28 12.98 -12.20
C LYS A 214 12.38 13.73 -11.21
N ASN A 215 12.24 15.04 -11.38
CA ASN A 215 11.38 15.89 -10.55
C ASN A 215 9.88 15.53 -10.66
N GLU A 216 9.38 15.20 -11.85
CA GLU A 216 7.98 14.81 -12.08
C GLU A 216 7.70 13.45 -11.45
N MET A 217 8.62 12.49 -11.61
CA MET A 217 8.54 11.18 -10.95
C MET A 217 8.63 11.31 -9.42
N SER A 218 9.56 12.13 -8.89
CA SER A 218 9.65 12.40 -7.45
C SER A 218 8.35 13.01 -6.90
N ARG A 219 7.71 13.90 -7.67
CA ARG A 219 6.40 14.47 -7.30
C ARG A 219 5.30 13.42 -7.31
N ALA A 220 5.31 12.51 -8.29
CA ALA A 220 4.39 11.38 -8.34
C ALA A 220 4.60 10.43 -7.15
N LEU A 221 5.84 10.07 -6.82
CA LEU A 221 6.16 9.27 -5.62
C LEU A 221 5.69 9.96 -4.34
N LEU A 222 6.01 11.25 -4.18
CA LEU A 222 5.60 12.02 -3.02
C LEU A 222 4.07 12.00 -2.87
N ARG A 223 3.32 12.18 -3.97
CA ARG A 223 1.86 12.04 -3.99
C ARG A 223 1.42 10.65 -3.53
N MET A 224 1.99 9.58 -4.06
CA MET A 224 1.61 8.21 -3.71
C MET A 224 1.91 7.89 -2.24
N ILE A 225 3.03 8.35 -1.70
CA ILE A 225 3.34 8.19 -0.28
C ILE A 225 2.32 8.93 0.59
N LEU A 226 1.96 10.17 0.25
CA LEU A 226 0.92 10.91 0.98
C LEU A 226 -0.44 10.20 0.93
N VAL A 227 -0.81 9.69 -0.24
CA VAL A 227 -2.08 8.99 -0.43
C VAL A 227 -2.14 7.67 0.32
N ILE A 228 -1.07 6.88 0.28
CA ILE A 228 -1.08 5.54 0.87
C ILE A 228 -0.68 5.57 2.35
N ALA A 229 0.53 6.05 2.64
CA ALA A 229 1.09 5.99 4.00
C ALA A 229 0.40 6.98 4.93
N GLU A 230 0.27 8.25 4.52
CA GLU A 230 -0.37 9.27 5.39
C GLU A 230 -1.88 9.11 5.45
N GLY A 231 -2.48 8.67 4.34
CA GLY A 231 -3.86 8.23 4.28
C GLY A 231 -4.19 7.11 5.27
N ALA A 232 -3.25 6.19 5.53
CA ALA A 232 -3.41 5.12 6.50
C ALA A 232 -3.05 5.49 7.94
N ARG A 233 -2.10 6.41 8.14
CA ARG A 233 -1.66 6.85 9.47
C ARG A 233 -2.68 7.75 10.17
N PHE A 234 -3.37 8.64 9.44
CA PHE A 234 -4.16 9.72 10.04
C PHE A 234 -5.62 9.73 9.58
N ARG A 235 -6.56 9.84 10.52
CA ARG A 235 -8.02 9.83 10.22
C ARG A 235 -8.42 10.98 9.30
N THR A 236 -8.00 12.20 9.64
CA THR A 236 -8.41 13.41 8.92
C THR A 236 -7.87 13.42 7.49
N LEU A 237 -6.62 12.98 7.29
CA LEU A 237 -6.03 12.85 5.96
C LEU A 237 -6.72 11.74 5.16
N GLY A 238 -6.89 10.55 5.75
CA GLY A 238 -7.63 9.46 5.12
C GLY A 238 -9.04 9.88 4.67
N GLN A 239 -9.78 10.61 5.51
CA GLN A 239 -11.12 11.11 5.18
C GLN A 239 -11.11 12.14 4.05
N GLN A 240 -10.17 13.09 4.05
CA GLN A 240 -10.10 14.14 3.02
C GLN A 240 -9.64 13.58 1.68
N ILE A 241 -8.69 12.65 1.68
CA ILE A 241 -8.25 11.95 0.47
C ILE A 241 -9.40 11.10 -0.08
N ALA A 242 -10.12 10.35 0.77
CA ALA A 242 -11.31 9.61 0.36
C ALA A 242 -12.37 10.54 -0.26
N SER A 243 -12.58 11.71 0.34
CA SER A 243 -13.50 12.72 -0.18
C SER A 243 -13.07 13.24 -1.55
N SER A 244 -11.77 13.51 -1.75
CA SER A 244 -11.21 13.89 -3.05
C SER A 244 -11.41 12.81 -4.11
N MET A 245 -11.25 11.53 -3.77
CA MET A 245 -11.53 10.42 -4.69
C MET A 245 -13.00 10.36 -5.11
N GLN A 246 -13.91 10.78 -4.23
CA GLN A 246 -15.35 10.80 -4.52
C GLN A 246 -15.78 12.03 -5.33
N SER A 247 -15.28 13.21 -4.98
CA SER A 247 -15.71 14.48 -5.56
C SER A 247 -14.91 14.88 -6.80
N TRP A 248 -13.79 14.19 -7.06
CA TRP A 248 -12.82 14.54 -8.10
C TRP A 248 -12.22 15.94 -7.91
N GLN A 249 -12.34 16.51 -6.71
CA GLN A 249 -11.76 17.80 -6.38
C GLN A 249 -10.34 17.61 -5.85
N THR A 250 -9.46 18.52 -6.25
CA THR A 250 -8.09 18.56 -5.74
C THR A 250 -8.07 18.83 -4.24
N PHE A 251 -7.44 17.93 -3.51
CA PHE A 251 -7.02 18.11 -2.14
C PHE A 251 -5.54 18.48 -2.10
N ASN A 252 -5.21 19.55 -1.37
CA ASN A 252 -3.84 19.93 -1.06
C ASN A 252 -3.68 19.93 0.46
N LEU A 253 -2.52 19.50 0.93
CA LEU A 253 -2.18 19.61 2.34
C LEU A 253 -2.03 21.08 2.73
N ASN A 254 -2.50 21.42 3.92
CA ASN A 254 -2.14 22.68 4.57
C ASN A 254 -0.97 22.51 5.55
N THR A 255 -0.44 23.62 6.05
CA THR A 255 0.73 23.62 6.96
C THR A 255 0.48 22.82 8.25
N ASN A 256 -0.74 22.83 8.79
CA ASN A 256 -1.08 22.08 10.00
C ASN A 256 -1.03 20.57 9.74
N GLN A 257 -1.48 20.14 8.57
CA GLN A 257 -1.42 18.74 8.16
C GLN A 257 0.00 18.27 7.88
N VAL A 258 0.84 19.12 7.31
CA VAL A 258 2.28 18.84 7.18
C VAL A 258 2.94 18.73 8.57
N ASN A 259 2.55 19.59 9.52
CA ASN A 259 3.01 19.50 10.90
C ASN A 259 2.57 18.18 11.56
N LEU A 260 1.33 17.73 11.31
CA LEU A 260 0.82 16.45 11.78
C LEU A 260 1.65 15.27 11.24
N ILE A 261 1.90 15.23 9.92
CA ILE A 261 2.72 14.20 9.26
C ILE A 261 4.12 14.12 9.90
N ARG A 262 4.78 15.27 10.07
CA ARG A 262 6.12 15.36 10.66
C ARG A 262 6.17 14.93 12.14
N ASN A 263 5.04 14.89 12.83
CA ASN A 263 4.94 14.54 14.25
C ASN A 263 4.27 13.18 14.49
N TRP A 264 4.13 12.33 13.47
CA TRP A 264 3.53 11.01 13.62
C TRP A 264 4.14 10.19 14.76
N GLN A 265 5.48 10.16 14.84
CA GLN A 265 6.20 9.44 15.91
C GLN A 265 5.91 10.04 17.29
N ASN A 266 6.00 11.36 17.44
CA ASN A 266 5.77 12.00 18.74
C ASN A 266 4.32 11.83 19.20
N LEU A 267 3.36 11.92 18.27
CA LEU A 267 1.95 11.68 18.55
C LEU A 267 1.68 10.20 18.90
N SER A 268 2.38 9.27 18.26
CA SER A 268 2.34 7.85 18.60
C SER A 268 2.84 7.59 20.01
N ASN A 269 3.92 8.27 20.43
CA ASN A 269 4.44 8.17 21.78
C ASN A 269 3.41 8.68 22.81
N VAL A 270 2.77 9.84 22.57
CA VAL A 270 1.69 10.33 23.44
C VAL A 270 0.56 9.31 23.54
N TYR A 271 0.16 8.70 22.41
CA TYR A 271 -0.88 7.66 22.44
C TYR A 271 -0.45 6.46 23.30
N LEU A 272 0.72 5.88 23.03
CA LEU A 272 1.17 4.64 23.67
C LEU A 272 1.51 4.81 25.16
N ASN A 273 2.10 5.94 25.53
CA ASN A 273 2.46 6.27 26.89
C ASN A 273 1.23 6.46 27.80
N HIS A 274 0.13 6.98 27.25
CA HIS A 274 -1.15 7.12 27.95
C HIS A 274 -2.08 5.91 27.77
N TYR A 275 -1.73 4.94 26.92
CA TYR A 275 -2.60 3.80 26.63
C TYR A 275 -2.51 2.76 27.74
N GLY A 276 -3.56 2.67 28.57
CA GLY A 276 -3.63 1.72 29.68
C GLY A 276 -2.94 2.19 30.97
N VAL A 277 -2.45 3.44 31.00
CA VAL A 277 -1.89 4.11 32.17
C VAL A 277 -2.90 5.16 32.67
N PRO A 278 -3.15 5.29 33.98
CA PRO A 278 -3.96 6.40 34.52
C PRO A 278 -3.39 7.78 34.11
N ASP A 279 -4.25 8.70 33.69
CA ASP A 279 -3.88 10.03 33.15
C ASP A 279 -3.01 10.88 34.11
N ASP A 280 -2.93 10.53 35.39
CA ASP A 280 -2.15 11.22 36.43
C ASP A 280 -0.70 10.72 36.56
N GLN A 281 -0.29 9.69 35.81
CA GLN A 281 1.05 9.09 35.91
C GLN A 281 1.98 9.39 34.72
N ASP A 282 1.49 9.95 33.61
CA ASP A 282 2.32 10.29 32.45
C ASP A 282 2.18 11.76 32.02
N THR A 283 3.32 12.45 31.85
CA THR A 283 3.39 13.87 31.45
C THR A 283 3.62 14.08 29.95
N SER A 284 3.63 13.01 29.16
CA SER A 284 3.89 13.06 27.72
C SER A 284 2.89 13.96 27.02
N SER A 285 3.38 14.98 26.34
CA SER A 285 2.55 15.92 25.58
C SER A 285 3.26 16.44 24.35
N ILE A 286 2.48 16.89 23.38
CA ILE A 286 2.97 17.57 22.19
C ILE A 286 2.05 18.74 21.84
N THR A 287 2.62 19.87 21.44
CA THR A 287 1.88 20.96 20.82
C THR A 287 1.95 20.86 19.31
N LEU A 288 0.79 20.70 18.66
CA LEU A 288 0.66 20.60 17.22
C LEU A 288 0.00 21.86 16.66
N ALA A 289 0.57 22.40 15.58
CA ALA A 289 0.03 23.58 14.92
C ALA A 289 -1.38 23.29 14.38
N GLY A 290 -2.37 24.07 14.80
CA GLY A 290 -3.78 23.88 14.42
C GLY A 290 -4.54 22.80 15.19
N TYR A 291 -3.89 22.05 16.08
CA TYR A 291 -4.53 21.00 16.90
C TYR A 291 -4.38 21.25 18.41
N GLY A 292 -3.51 22.17 18.82
CA GLY A 292 -3.30 22.52 20.22
C GLY A 292 -2.41 21.53 20.96
N VAL A 293 -2.55 21.47 22.28
CA VAL A 293 -1.82 20.54 23.14
C VAL A 293 -2.53 19.18 23.12
N ILE A 294 -1.78 18.14 22.78
CA ILE A 294 -2.22 16.74 22.84
C ILE A 294 -1.43 16.07 23.96
N ASN A 295 -2.14 15.67 25.01
CA ASN A 295 -1.55 15.11 26.23
C ASN A 295 -2.38 13.95 26.80
N THR A 296 -3.24 13.34 25.99
CA THR A 296 -4.03 12.16 26.37
C THR A 296 -4.07 11.16 25.22
N ALA A 297 -4.26 9.89 25.55
CA ALA A 297 -4.46 8.84 24.55
C ALA A 297 -5.70 9.11 23.68
N SER A 298 -6.79 9.63 24.25
CA SER A 298 -8.02 9.93 23.52
C SER A 298 -7.85 11.06 22.49
N ALA A 299 -7.12 12.12 22.84
CA ALA A 299 -6.83 13.22 21.92
C ALA A 299 -5.90 12.77 20.78
N ALA A 300 -4.86 11.98 21.09
CA ALA A 300 -4.02 11.37 20.05
C ALA A 300 -4.82 10.40 19.16
N ALA A 301 -5.69 9.60 19.77
CA ALA A 301 -6.61 8.69 19.09
C ALA A 301 -7.75 9.38 18.36
N ALA A 302 -7.92 10.71 18.43
CA ALA A 302 -8.80 11.42 17.50
C ALA A 302 -8.11 11.62 16.14
N LEU A 303 -6.78 11.73 16.13
CA LEU A 303 -5.97 12.04 14.95
C LEU A 303 -5.41 10.77 14.27
N LEU A 304 -4.97 9.78 15.04
CA LEU A 304 -4.25 8.59 14.54
C LEU A 304 -5.15 7.41 14.17
N MET A 305 -5.08 6.93 12.94
CA MET A 305 -5.56 5.56 12.62
C MET A 305 -4.53 4.50 12.99
N VAL A 306 -3.24 4.81 12.84
CA VAL A 306 -2.12 3.91 13.16
C VAL A 306 -1.07 4.67 13.97
N ALA A 307 -0.62 4.10 15.08
CA ALA A 307 0.51 4.55 15.88
C ALA A 307 1.75 3.72 15.56
N LEU A 308 2.91 4.36 15.56
CA LEU A 308 4.21 3.71 15.46
C LEU A 308 4.53 3.00 16.78
N GLY A 309 4.70 1.68 16.75
CA GLY A 309 5.06 0.91 17.96
C GLY A 309 6.45 1.22 18.50
N HIS A 310 6.66 0.90 19.79
CA HIS A 310 7.99 0.94 20.41
C HIS A 310 8.93 -0.11 19.78
N LYS A 311 10.24 0.15 19.84
CA LYS A 311 11.23 -0.91 19.57
C LYS A 311 11.12 -1.97 20.67
N ALA A 312 11.19 -3.25 20.31
CA ALA A 312 10.92 -4.42 21.18
C ALA A 312 11.80 -4.56 22.45
N ASN A 313 12.63 -3.58 22.80
CA ASN A 313 13.49 -3.57 23.99
C ASN A 313 13.03 -2.57 25.07
N GLN A 314 11.78 -2.11 25.06
CA GLN A 314 11.22 -1.27 26.14
C GLN A 314 10.23 -1.99 27.06
N TYR A 315 9.96 -3.28 26.83
CA TYR A 315 9.13 -4.13 27.70
C TYR A 315 9.89 -5.39 28.15
N LYS A 316 11.19 -5.25 28.45
CA LYS A 316 11.89 -6.26 29.26
C LYS A 316 12.14 -5.67 30.63
N ASP A 317 11.55 -6.37 31.59
CA ASP A 317 11.73 -6.30 33.03
C ASP A 317 11.13 -5.05 33.66
N GLU A 318 9.95 -5.17 34.28
CA GLU A 318 9.83 -5.15 35.74
C GLU A 318 8.68 -6.07 36.18
N LEU A 319 8.91 -6.75 37.30
CA LEU A 319 8.03 -7.68 38.02
C LEU A 319 6.81 -6.97 38.64
#